data_AF-A0A401TQH1-F1
#
_entry.id   AF-A0A401TQH1-F1
#
_cell.length_a   1.000
_cell.length_b   1.000
_cell.length_c   1.000
_cell.angle_alpha   90.00
_cell.angle_beta   90.00
_cell.angle_gamma   90.00
#
_symmetry.space_group_name_H-M   'P 1'
#
loop_
_entity.id
_entity.type
_entity.pdbx_description
1 polymer ?
#
loop_
_entity_poly.entity_id
_entity_poly.type
_entity_poly.pdbx_seq_one_letter_code
_entity_poly.pdbx_strand_id
1 'polypeptide(L)' 'MKPLMYQNGGPIISFQVENEYGSYFTCDYNYLRHLREVMRKFLGDDVLLFTTDGNQLQELKCGTLQGLYSTVDFGTSKL' A
#
# COMPACT_ATOMS: atom_id res chain seq x y z
N MET A 1 -16.02 -4.68 -3.99
CA MET A 1 -15.56 -4.42 -2.61
C MET A 1 -16.43 -3.44 -1.85
N LYS A 2 -16.97 -2.35 -2.45
CA LYS A 2 -17.73 -1.31 -1.74
C LYS A 2 -18.69 -1.78 -0.62
N PRO A 3 -19.65 -2.70 -0.84
CA PRO A 3 -20.58 -3.10 0.22
C PRO A 3 -19.92 -3.82 1.42
N LEU A 4 -18.71 -4.36 1.24
CA LEU A 4 -17.96 -5.09 2.27
C LEU A 4 -17.00 -4.19 3.05
N MET A 5 -16.90 -2.91 2.71
CA MET A 5 -16.03 -1.97 3.41
C MET A 5 -16.63 -1.57 4.76
N TYR A 6 -15.76 -1.33 5.75
CA TYR A 6 -16.15 -1.03 7.12
C TYR A 6 -17.07 0.20 7.23
N GLN A 7 -16.75 1.27 6.51
CA GLN A 7 -17.60 2.47 6.43
C GLN A 7 -19.00 2.22 5.83
N ASN A 8 -19.19 1.09 5.15
CA ASN A 8 -20.46 0.65 4.57
C ASN A 8 -21.09 -0.52 5.35
N GLY A 9 -20.60 -0.82 6.56
CA GLY A 9 -21.12 -1.88 7.44
C GLY A 9 -20.52 -3.27 7.21
N GLY A 10 -19.49 -3.40 6.36
CA GLY A 10 -18.80 -4.67 6.11
C GLY A 10 -17.54 -4.87 6.95
N PRO A 11 -16.80 -5.98 6.75
CA PRO A 11 -15.63 -6.31 7.56
C PRO A 11 -14.29 -5.71 7.08
N ILE A 12 -14.21 -5.12 5.87
CA ILE A 12 -12.93 -4.69 5.30
C ILE A 12 -12.54 -3.31 5.81
N ILE A 13 -11.49 -3.23 6.64
CA ILE A 13 -11.03 -1.99 7.29
C ILE A 13 -9.91 -1.25 6.53
N SER A 14 -9.16 -1.94 5.65
CA SER A 14 -8.05 -1.36 4.89
C SER A 14 -7.76 -2.13 3.61
N PHE A 15 -6.97 -1.53 2.71
CA PHE A 15 -6.47 -2.17 1.49
C PHE A 15 -4.99 -1.87 1.29
N GLN A 16 -4.22 -2.89 0.92
CA GLN A 16 -2.82 -2.72 0.51
C GLN A 16 -2.77 -2.23 -0.95
N VAL A 17 -1.91 -1.26 -1.23
CA VAL A 17 -1.58 -0.79 -2.58
C VAL A 17 -0.22 -1.38 -2.94
N GLU A 18 -0.18 -2.19 -4.01
CA GLU A 18 1.01 -2.97 -4.37
C GLU A 18 1.47 -3.95 -3.27
N ASN A 19 2.55 -4.71 -3.52
CA ASN A 19 3.18 -5.58 -2.53
C ASN A 19 4.70 -5.55 -2.66
N GLU A 20 5.38 -5.05 -1.62
CA GLU A 20 6.84 -4.94 -1.56
C GLU A 20 7.44 -4.29 -2.81
N TYR A 21 6.81 -3.23 -3.31
CA TYR A 21 7.24 -2.57 -4.54
C TYR A 21 8.69 -2.03 -4.42
N GLY A 22 9.12 -1.71 -3.20
CA GLY A 22 10.49 -1.37 -2.87
C GLY A 22 11.54 -2.41 -3.24
N SER A 23 11.14 -3.69 -3.27
CA SER A 23 12.00 -4.82 -3.65
C SER A 23 12.11 -4.97 -5.17
N TYR A 24 11.31 -4.24 -5.94
CA TYR A 24 11.31 -4.27 -7.39
C TYR A 24 12.21 -3.17 -7.99
N PHE A 25 12.90 -3.49 -9.09
CA PHE A 25 14.00 -2.66 -9.61
C PHE A 25 13.56 -1.33 -10.24
N THR A 26 12.30 -1.18 -10.64
CA THR A 26 11.87 -0.03 -11.48
C THR A 26 11.72 1.27 -10.71
N CYS A 27 11.33 1.23 -9.42
CA CYS A 27 11.17 2.42 -8.58
C CYS A 27 10.31 3.54 -9.22
N ASP A 28 9.20 3.16 -9.88
CA ASP A 28 8.31 4.08 -10.59
C ASP A 28 7.19 4.61 -9.68
N TYR A 29 7.36 5.84 -9.19
CA TYR A 29 6.32 6.49 -8.39
C TYR A 29 5.08 6.90 -9.20
N ASN A 30 5.15 7.03 -10.53
CA ASN A 30 3.95 7.29 -11.34
C ASN A 30 3.04 6.07 -11.33
N TYR A 31 3.61 4.87 -11.37
CA TYR A 31 2.87 3.63 -11.20
C TYR A 31 2.15 3.57 -9.85
N LEU A 32 2.87 3.81 -8.73
CA LEU A 32 2.24 3.83 -7.41
C LEU A 32 1.17 4.93 -7.28
N ARG A 33 1.42 6.13 -7.82
CA ARG A 33 0.41 7.20 -7.86
C ARG A 33 -0.82 6.78 -8.66
N HIS A 34 -0.64 6.17 -9.82
CA HIS A 34 -1.73 5.68 -10.65
C HIS A 34 -2.60 4.67 -9.88
N LEU A 35 -2.00 3.70 -9.20
CA LEU A 35 -2.73 2.74 -8.38
C LEU A 35 -3.50 3.40 -7.26
N ARG A 36 -2.87 4.34 -6.52
CA ARG A 36 -3.56 5.11 -5.47
C ARG A 36 -4.79 5.83 -6.03
N GLU A 37 -4.66 6.54 -7.16
CA GLU A 37 -5.78 7.26 -7.77
C GLU A 37 -6.91 6.32 -8.23
N VAL A 38 -6.56 5.19 -8.84
CA VAL A 38 -7.54 4.17 -9.24
C VAL A 38 -8.26 3.61 -8.01
N MET A 39 -7.54 3.28 -6.95
CA MET A 39 -8.15 2.76 -5.72
C MET A 39 -9.03 3.81 -5.06
N ARG A 40 -8.60 5.08 -4.97
CA ARG A 40 -9.43 6.18 -4.44
C ARG A 40 -10.70 6.39 -5.26
N LYS A 41 -10.61 6.34 -6.59
CA LYS A 41 -11.78 6.42 -7.47
C LYS A 41 -12.83 5.35 -7.17
N PHE A 42 -12.42 4.12 -6.85
CA PHE A 42 -13.34 3.00 -6.62
C PHE A 42 -13.70 2.76 -5.15
N LEU A 43 -12.87 3.17 -4.19
CA LEU A 43 -13.06 2.90 -2.77
C LEU A 43 -13.48 4.16 -1.99
N GLY A 44 -13.23 5.35 -2.53
CA GLY A 44 -13.42 6.62 -1.84
C GLY A 44 -12.22 7.00 -0.96
N ASP A 45 -12.34 8.13 -0.28
CA ASP A 45 -11.24 8.75 0.46
C ASP A 45 -11.15 8.29 1.93
N ASP A 46 -12.23 7.75 2.49
CA ASP A 46 -12.30 7.40 3.91
C ASP A 46 -11.52 6.14 4.29
N VAL A 47 -11.36 5.19 3.34
CA VAL A 47 -10.68 3.92 3.65
C VAL A 47 -9.17 4.10 3.81
N LEU A 48 -8.57 3.36 4.74
CA LEU A 48 -7.12 3.33 4.91
C LEU A 48 -6.46 2.54 3.76
N LEU A 49 -5.63 3.24 2.99
CA LEU A 49 -4.74 2.62 2.00
C LEU A 49 -3.32 2.58 2.57
N PHE A 50 -2.65 1.44 2.44
CA PHE A 50 -1.30 1.24 2.98
C PHE A 50 -0.38 0.52 1.99
N THR A 51 0.93 0.62 2.19
CA THR A 51 1.95 -0.22 1.50
C THR A 51 2.65 -1.10 2.52
N THR A 52 3.20 -2.22 2.06
CA THR A 52 4.06 -3.11 2.85
C THR A 52 5.34 -3.33 2.07
N ASP A 53 6.47 -3.10 2.71
CA ASP A 53 7.81 -3.31 2.16
C ASP A 53 8.71 -3.90 3.26
N GLY A 54 9.85 -4.47 2.87
CA GLY A 54 10.83 -4.90 3.85
C GLY A 54 11.37 -3.74 4.69
N ASN A 55 11.85 -4.06 5.90
CA ASN A 55 12.32 -3.08 6.88
C ASN A 55 13.67 -2.38 6.54
N GLN A 56 14.24 -2.56 5.34
CA GLN A 56 15.46 -1.88 4.94
C GLN A 56 15.17 -0.55 4.23
N LEU A 57 16.08 0.41 4.40
CA LEU A 57 15.94 1.74 3.78
C LEU A 57 15.84 1.68 2.25
N GLN A 58 16.49 0.71 1.60
CA GLN A 58 16.45 0.57 0.14
C GLN A 58 15.05 0.17 -0.37
N GLU A 59 14.37 -0.71 0.35
CA GLU A 59 13.00 -1.15 0.03
C GLU A 59 12.04 0.02 0.28
N LEU A 60 12.09 0.62 1.48
CA LEU A 60 11.26 1.77 1.84
C LEU A 60 11.43 2.98 0.90
N LYS A 61 12.62 3.18 0.33
CA LYS A 61 12.87 4.28 -0.60
C LYS A 61 11.92 4.22 -1.78
N CYS A 62 11.74 3.05 -2.39
CA CYS A 62 10.96 2.91 -3.62
C CYS A 62 9.51 2.44 -3.38
N GLY A 63 9.23 1.79 -2.25
CA GLY A 63 7.90 1.25 -1.94
C GLY A 63 6.93 2.19 -1.23
N THR A 64 7.44 3.29 -0.65
CA THR A 64 6.60 4.26 0.07
C THR A 64 6.09 5.39 -0.83
N LEU A 65 4.89 5.89 -0.52
CA LEU A 65 4.28 7.02 -1.24
C LEU A 65 3.43 7.88 -0.30
N GLN A 66 3.60 9.21 -0.37
CA GLN A 66 2.78 10.16 0.39
C GLN A 66 1.27 9.92 0.16
N GLY A 67 0.52 9.85 1.26
CA GLY A 67 -0.92 9.57 1.25
C GLY A 67 -1.28 8.09 1.28
N LEU A 68 -0.29 7.19 1.31
CA LEU A 68 -0.42 5.79 1.70
C LEU A 68 0.27 5.60 3.05
N TYR A 69 -0.33 4.84 3.96
CA TYR A 69 0.31 4.51 5.24
C TYR A 69 1.41 3.46 5.02
N SER A 70 2.63 3.74 5.43
CA SER A 70 3.75 2.81 5.21
C SER A 70 3.87 1.81 6.36
N THR A 71 3.84 0.52 6.04
CA THR A 71 4.10 -0.58 6.97
C THR A 71 5.35 -1.34 6.55
N VAL A 72 5.92 -2.10 7.48
CA VAL A 72 7.04 -2.99 7.19
C VAL A 72 6.69 -4.44 7.52
N ASP A 73 7.27 -5.36 6.77
CA ASP A 73 7.36 -6.77 7.17
C ASP A 73 8.81 -7.15 7.53
N PHE A 74 8.93 -8.22 8.32
CA PHE A 74 10.21 -8.78 8.74
C PHE A 74 10.02 -10.22 9.25
N GLY A 75 11.07 -11.02 9.07
CA GLY A 75 11.21 -12.35 9.68
C GLY A 75 12.28 -12.36 10.78
N THR A 76 12.62 -13.55 11.29
CA THR A 76 13.66 -13.73 12.31
C THR A 76 15.08 -13.45 11.82
N SER A 77 15.30 -13.49 10.50
CA SER A 77 16.60 -13.33 9.87
C SER A 77 16.44 -13.02 8.38
N LYS A 78 17.09 -11.96 7.88
CA LYS A 78 17.45 -11.82 6.47
C LYS A 78 18.86 -12.39 6.34
N LEU A 79 19.03 -13.51 5.63
CA LEU A 79 20.34 -14.11 5.36
C LEU A 79 21.22 -13.14 4.56
#